data_AF-A0AAV9HE04-F1
#
_entry.id   AF-A0AAV9HE04-F1
#
_cell.length_a   1.000
_cell.length_b   1.000
_cell.length_c   1.000
_cell.angle_alpha   90.00
_cell.angle_beta   90.00
_cell.angle_gamma   90.00
#
_symmetry.space_group_name_H-M   'P 1'
#
loop_
_entity.id
_entity.type
_entity.pdbx_description
1 polymer ?
#
loop_
_entity_poly.entity_id
_entity_poly.type
_entity_poly.pdbx_seq_one_letter_code
_entity_poly.pdbx_strand_id
1 'polypeptide(L)'
;MSIIQQHTADTLSDAWRTINIDALDPDSPANFDVSSLHPPLAEITEPEARHLATQVRQLLRGGDAEGALRGCLDSPVYNGNDLAKEAHLATVIEVLQSIKASEMTPMLQRIYASPGGVEALDVLMKYLYKGMASNSGASSSSASPARTPTRMTPQPTGFSQIGSRSLASSDSTGAAMSVLLSWHEKVVDVAGLGCIGRVMTDFRRV
;
A
#
# COMPACT_ATOMS: atom_id res chain seq x y z
N MET A 1 58.63 8.70 8.74
CA MET A 1 57.95 9.76 7.98
C MET A 1 56.47 9.68 8.32
N SER A 2 55.98 10.56 9.19
CA SER A 2 54.58 10.62 9.59
C SER A 2 53.78 11.35 8.51
N ILE A 3 52.89 10.65 7.83
CA ILE A 3 51.90 11.28 6.95
C ILE A 3 50.88 11.95 7.89
N ILE A 4 51.06 13.25 8.13
CA ILE A 4 50.02 14.06 8.76
C ILE A 4 48.95 14.24 7.70
N GLN A 5 47.85 13.51 7.83
CA GLN A 5 46.69 13.60 6.95
C GLN A 5 46.04 14.97 7.22
N GLN A 6 46.32 15.96 6.37
CA GLN A 6 45.78 17.30 6.49
C GLN A 6 44.28 17.26 6.19
N HIS A 7 43.45 17.31 7.23
CA HIS A 7 42.01 17.51 7.12
C HIS A 7 41.76 18.99 6.73
N THR A 8 41.24 19.23 5.52
CA THR A 8 40.78 20.56 5.09
C THR A 8 39.44 20.89 5.75
N ALA A 9 39.10 22.18 5.90
CA ALA A 9 37.84 22.62 6.52
C ALA A 9 36.59 22.01 5.83
N ASP A 10 36.69 21.63 4.56
CA ASP A 10 35.64 20.91 3.82
C ASP A 10 35.45 19.46 4.30
N THR A 11 36.47 18.82 4.86
CA THR A 11 36.35 17.50 5.54
C THR A 11 35.75 17.60 6.95
N LEU A 12 35.66 18.83 7.48
CA LEU A 12 35.01 19.21 8.72
C LEU A 12 33.70 19.97 8.44
N SER A 13 32.99 19.66 7.36
CA SER A 13 31.57 20.04 7.31
C SER A 13 30.91 19.43 8.57
N ASP A 14 30.41 20.28 9.46
CA ASP A 14 30.04 20.12 10.88
C ASP A 14 29.08 18.95 11.27
N ALA A 15 28.78 18.05 10.34
CA ALA A 15 27.81 16.97 10.46
C ALA A 15 28.38 15.66 11.03
N TRP A 16 29.56 15.65 11.65
CA TRP A 16 30.19 14.42 12.17
C TRP A 16 29.34 13.67 13.23
N ARG A 17 28.42 14.38 13.89
CA ARG A 17 27.45 13.80 14.84
C ARG A 17 26.19 13.24 14.18
N THR A 18 25.92 13.60 12.93
CA THR A 18 24.72 13.17 12.19
C THR A 18 25.04 12.08 11.16
N ILE A 19 26.30 11.67 11.05
CA ILE A 19 26.68 10.53 10.22
C ILE A 19 26.07 9.28 10.83
N ASN A 20 25.27 8.56 10.05
CA ASN A 20 24.74 7.26 10.44
C ASN A 20 25.85 6.20 10.35
N ILE A 21 26.64 6.08 11.42
CA ILE A 21 27.73 5.10 11.51
C ILE A 21 27.21 3.66 11.53
N ASP A 22 25.97 3.44 11.97
CA ASP A 22 25.33 2.11 12.01
C ASP A 22 25.10 1.54 10.60
N ALA A 23 25.10 2.38 9.55
CA ALA A 23 25.04 1.90 8.18
C ALA A 23 26.31 1.14 7.76
N LEU A 24 27.44 1.38 8.43
CA LEU A 24 28.74 0.75 8.14
C LEU A 24 28.99 -0.51 8.98
N ASP A 25 28.13 -0.81 9.95
CA ASP A 25 28.22 -2.04 10.74
C ASP A 25 27.81 -3.25 9.86
N PRO A 26 28.67 -4.28 9.71
CA PRO A 26 28.28 -5.50 8.98
C PRO A 26 27.03 -6.17 9.56
N ASP A 27 26.78 -6.03 10.87
CA ASP A 27 25.60 -6.61 11.54
C ASP A 27 24.38 -5.67 11.50
N SER A 28 24.49 -4.54 10.79
CA SER A 28 23.39 -3.59 10.64
C SER A 28 22.19 -4.22 9.93
N PRO A 29 20.96 -4.05 10.44
CA PRO A 29 19.77 -4.50 9.75
C PRO A 29 19.56 -3.78 8.41
N ALA A 30 20.20 -2.63 8.19
CA ALA A 30 20.18 -1.92 6.91
C ALA A 30 20.95 -2.66 5.80
N ASN A 31 21.91 -3.50 6.18
CA ASN A 31 22.74 -4.28 5.25
C ASN A 31 22.14 -5.67 4.97
N PHE A 32 21.01 -5.99 5.59
CA PHE A 32 20.32 -7.25 5.36
C PHE A 32 19.57 -7.22 4.02
N ASP A 33 19.89 -8.16 3.13
CA ASP A 33 19.20 -8.31 1.86
C ASP A 33 17.79 -8.87 2.07
N VAL A 34 16.82 -7.97 2.12
CA VAL A 34 15.39 -8.31 2.28
C VAL A 34 14.86 -9.20 1.17
N SER A 35 15.49 -9.21 -0.03
CA SER A 35 15.05 -10.08 -1.14
C SER A 35 15.17 -11.56 -0.79
N SER A 36 16.11 -11.92 0.10
CA SER A 36 16.30 -13.29 0.60
C SER A 36 15.13 -13.82 1.45
N LEU A 37 14.26 -12.94 1.97
CA LEU A 37 13.10 -13.33 2.78
C LEU A 37 11.89 -13.74 1.94
N HIS A 38 11.95 -13.58 0.62
CA HIS A 38 10.84 -13.90 -0.27
C HIS A 38 11.10 -15.25 -0.94
N PRO A 39 10.12 -16.19 -0.92
CA PRO A 39 10.16 -17.34 -1.81
C PRO A 39 10.28 -16.88 -3.27
N PRO A 40 10.98 -17.62 -4.15
CA PRO A 40 11.05 -17.30 -5.57
C PRO A 40 9.64 -17.42 -6.17
N LEU A 41 8.97 -16.28 -6.35
CA LEU A 41 7.64 -16.15 -6.92
C LEU A 41 7.77 -15.70 -8.37
N ALA A 42 6.96 -16.29 -9.26
CA ALA A 42 6.88 -15.83 -10.64
C ALA A 42 6.46 -14.35 -10.70
N GLU A 43 7.09 -13.60 -11.59
CA GLU A 43 6.70 -12.22 -11.86
C GLU A 43 5.34 -12.21 -12.55
N ILE A 44 4.38 -11.51 -11.97
CA ILE A 44 3.08 -11.25 -12.57
C ILE A 44 3.18 -9.92 -13.32
N THR A 45 2.97 -10.00 -14.62
CA THR A 45 3.05 -8.85 -15.50
C THR A 45 1.75 -8.04 -15.46
N GLU A 46 1.83 -6.75 -15.78
CA GLU A 46 0.65 -5.87 -15.91
C GLU A 46 -0.47 -6.45 -16.82
N PRO A 47 -0.20 -7.00 -18.02
CA PRO A 47 -1.26 -7.57 -18.85
C PRO A 47 -1.93 -8.79 -18.19
N GLU A 48 -1.22 -9.61 -17.43
CA GLU A 48 -1.81 -10.74 -16.70
C GLU A 48 -2.73 -10.26 -15.57
N ALA A 49 -2.31 -9.24 -14.80
CA ALA A 49 -3.16 -8.63 -13.79
C ALA A 49 -4.45 -8.04 -14.40
N ARG A 50 -4.34 -7.38 -15.56
CA ARG A 50 -5.50 -6.84 -16.30
C ARG A 50 -6.39 -7.94 -16.89
N HIS A 51 -5.81 -9.06 -17.31
CA HIS A 51 -6.57 -10.22 -17.77
C HIS A 51 -7.43 -10.79 -16.64
N LEU A 52 -6.82 -11.00 -15.47
CA LEU A 52 -7.52 -11.45 -14.26
C LEU A 52 -8.63 -10.45 -13.88
N ALA A 53 -8.36 -9.15 -13.92
CA ALA A 53 -9.37 -8.12 -13.69
C ALA A 53 -10.60 -8.24 -14.60
N THR A 54 -10.36 -8.59 -15.87
CA THR A 54 -11.45 -8.78 -16.84
C THR A 54 -12.29 -10.01 -16.49
N GLN A 55 -11.65 -11.11 -16.10
CA GLN A 55 -12.32 -12.34 -15.64
C GLN A 55 -13.16 -12.09 -14.37
N VAL A 56 -12.60 -11.37 -13.39
CA VAL A 56 -13.29 -11.02 -12.14
C VAL A 56 -14.53 -10.18 -12.41
N ARG A 57 -14.44 -9.17 -13.29
CA ARG A 57 -15.60 -8.37 -13.69
C ARG A 57 -16.69 -9.18 -14.40
N GLN A 58 -16.31 -10.21 -15.15
CA GLN A 58 -17.27 -11.12 -15.76
C GLN A 58 -18.03 -11.93 -14.70
N LEU A 59 -17.34 -12.42 -13.66
CA LEU A 59 -17.97 -13.12 -12.53
C LEU A 59 -18.93 -12.21 -11.76
N LEU A 60 -18.54 -10.95 -11.52
CA LEU A 60 -19.41 -9.95 -10.89
C LEU A 60 -20.69 -9.71 -11.69
N ARG A 61 -20.58 -9.60 -13.03
CA ARG A 61 -21.76 -9.47 -13.92
C ARG A 61 -22.64 -10.72 -13.92
N GLY A 62 -22.05 -11.89 -13.68
CA GLY A 62 -22.75 -13.16 -13.51
C GLY A 62 -23.43 -13.32 -12.14
N GLY A 63 -23.21 -12.40 -11.20
CA GLY A 63 -23.73 -12.46 -9.84
C GLY A 63 -22.92 -13.34 -8.89
N ASP A 64 -21.78 -13.88 -9.33
CA ASP A 64 -20.88 -14.68 -8.49
C ASP A 64 -19.81 -13.81 -7.83
N ALA A 65 -20.21 -13.10 -6.78
CA ALA A 65 -19.31 -12.22 -6.04
C ALA A 65 -18.28 -12.98 -5.18
N GLU A 66 -18.61 -14.18 -4.70
CA GLU A 66 -17.66 -14.99 -3.93
C GLU A 66 -16.56 -15.56 -4.82
N GLY A 67 -16.92 -16.09 -6.01
CA GLY A 67 -15.94 -16.55 -6.98
C GLY A 67 -15.03 -15.41 -7.47
N ALA A 68 -15.60 -14.21 -7.67
CA ALA A 68 -14.85 -13.01 -7.98
C ALA A 68 -13.82 -12.66 -6.90
N LEU A 69 -14.24 -12.65 -5.62
CA LEU A 69 -13.35 -12.35 -4.49
C LEU A 69 -12.27 -13.43 -4.33
N ARG A 70 -12.63 -14.72 -4.38
CA ARG A 70 -11.64 -15.80 -4.33
C ARG A 70 -10.62 -15.72 -5.46
N GLY A 71 -11.07 -15.47 -6.69
CA GLY A 71 -10.16 -15.32 -7.84
C GLY A 71 -9.12 -14.22 -7.64
N CYS A 72 -9.48 -13.11 -6.98
CA CYS A 72 -8.52 -12.06 -6.63
C CYS A 72 -7.54 -12.47 -5.52
N LEU A 73 -8.00 -13.26 -4.54
CA LEU A 73 -7.23 -13.63 -3.35
C LEU A 73 -6.32 -14.84 -3.57
N ASP A 74 -6.67 -15.74 -4.48
CA ASP A 74 -5.89 -16.93 -4.83
C ASP A 74 -4.67 -16.58 -5.71
N SER A 75 -4.70 -15.44 -6.40
CA SER A 75 -3.63 -14.95 -7.27
C SER A 75 -3.16 -13.53 -6.87
N PRO A 76 -2.56 -13.35 -5.68
CA PRO A 76 -2.06 -12.05 -5.24
C PRO A 76 -0.78 -11.64 -5.99
N VAL A 77 -0.68 -10.36 -6.32
CA VAL A 77 0.49 -9.78 -7.01
C VAL A 77 1.59 -9.42 -6.00
N TYR A 78 2.39 -10.40 -5.59
CA TYR A 78 3.54 -10.15 -4.71
C TYR A 78 4.77 -9.65 -5.47
N ASN A 79 5.07 -10.29 -6.60
CA ASN A 79 6.20 -9.98 -7.46
C ASN A 79 5.66 -9.44 -8.78
N GLY A 80 5.71 -8.12 -8.97
CA GLY A 80 5.16 -7.43 -10.14
C GLY A 80 5.47 -5.95 -10.05
N ASN A 81 5.41 -5.25 -11.20
CA ASN A 81 5.61 -3.80 -11.22
C ASN A 81 4.51 -3.07 -10.41
N ASP A 82 4.79 -1.83 -10.01
CA ASP A 82 3.83 -1.04 -9.21
C ASP A 82 2.48 -0.89 -9.92
N LEU A 83 2.48 -0.78 -11.25
CA LEU A 83 1.26 -0.70 -12.06
C LEU A 83 0.40 -1.98 -12.00
N ALA A 84 1.00 -3.17 -12.00
CA ALA A 84 0.28 -4.44 -11.86
C ALA A 84 -0.35 -4.56 -10.47
N LYS A 85 0.39 -4.14 -9.43
CA LYS A 85 -0.10 -4.12 -8.04
C LYS A 85 -1.28 -3.17 -7.89
N GLU A 86 -1.17 -1.95 -8.43
CA GLU A 86 -2.25 -0.96 -8.43
C GLU A 86 -3.47 -1.43 -9.22
N ALA A 87 -3.28 -2.02 -10.41
CA ALA A 87 -4.38 -2.55 -11.23
C ALA A 87 -5.13 -3.69 -10.51
N HIS A 88 -4.40 -4.59 -9.86
CA HIS A 88 -5.01 -5.69 -9.11
C HIS A 88 -5.71 -5.19 -7.84
N LEU A 89 -5.10 -4.23 -7.12
CA LEU A 89 -5.73 -3.58 -5.97
C LEU A 89 -7.04 -2.89 -6.36
N ALA A 90 -7.07 -2.16 -7.47
CA ALA A 90 -8.28 -1.50 -7.95
C ALA A 90 -9.41 -2.52 -8.20
N THR A 91 -9.05 -3.69 -8.74
CA THR A 91 -9.98 -4.80 -8.97
C THR A 91 -10.51 -5.37 -7.64
N VAL A 92 -9.64 -5.59 -6.65
CA VAL A 92 -10.06 -6.04 -5.32
C VAL A 92 -11.05 -5.06 -4.70
N ILE A 93 -10.75 -3.76 -4.74
CA ILE A 93 -11.65 -2.73 -4.18
C ILE A 93 -12.99 -2.71 -4.91
N GLU A 94 -13.00 -2.85 -6.24
CA GLU A 94 -14.23 -2.94 -7.05
C GLU A 94 -15.11 -4.12 -6.59
N VAL A 95 -14.51 -5.30 -6.36
CA VAL A 95 -15.23 -6.46 -5.82
C VAL A 95 -15.79 -6.18 -4.42
N LEU A 96 -14.98 -5.62 -3.51
CA LEU A 96 -15.41 -5.31 -2.15
C LEU A 96 -16.56 -4.30 -2.09
N GLN A 97 -16.59 -3.33 -3.01
CA GLN A 97 -17.66 -2.34 -3.12
C GLN A 97 -18.94 -2.90 -3.75
N SER A 98 -18.83 -3.95 -4.57
CA SER A 98 -19.98 -4.59 -5.22
C SER A 98 -20.82 -5.47 -4.29
N ILE A 99 -20.21 -5.95 -3.20
CA ILE A 99 -20.83 -6.86 -2.24
C ILE A 99 -21.65 -6.08 -1.20
N LYS A 100 -22.86 -6.57 -0.92
CA LYS A 100 -23.76 -5.95 0.07
C LYS A 100 -23.31 -6.26 1.49
N ALA A 101 -23.54 -5.32 2.41
CA ALA A 101 -23.17 -5.46 3.82
C ALA A 101 -23.75 -6.73 4.48
N SER A 102 -24.96 -7.14 4.10
CA SER A 102 -25.61 -8.35 4.61
C SER A 102 -24.91 -9.66 4.22
N GLU A 103 -24.12 -9.65 3.15
CA GLU A 103 -23.47 -10.84 2.59
C GLU A 103 -22.00 -10.98 3.03
N MET A 104 -21.40 -9.93 3.61
CA MET A 104 -19.98 -9.91 3.98
C MET A 104 -19.62 -11.04 4.95
N THR A 105 -20.25 -11.06 6.14
CA THR A 105 -19.96 -12.06 7.18
C THR A 105 -20.19 -13.50 6.70
N PRO A 106 -21.34 -13.89 6.13
CA PRO A 106 -21.54 -15.27 5.68
C PRO A 106 -20.62 -15.66 4.51
N MET A 107 -20.22 -14.72 3.65
CA MET A 107 -19.23 -14.98 2.61
C MET A 107 -17.84 -15.25 3.22
N LEU A 108 -17.38 -14.41 4.14
CA LEU A 108 -16.09 -14.58 4.81
C LEU A 108 -16.01 -15.89 5.60
N GLN A 109 -17.09 -16.30 6.28
CA GLN A 109 -17.15 -17.58 6.99
C GLN A 109 -17.00 -18.77 6.03
N ARG A 110 -17.63 -18.72 4.86
CA ARG A 110 -17.50 -19.76 3.82
C ARG A 110 -16.10 -19.77 3.20
N ILE A 111 -15.50 -18.61 2.98
CA ILE A 111 -14.10 -18.50 2.53
C ILE A 111 -13.16 -19.08 3.57
N TYR A 112 -13.31 -18.71 4.84
CA TYR A 112 -12.48 -19.18 5.92
C TYR A 112 -12.55 -20.71 6.11
N ALA A 113 -13.75 -21.30 5.97
CA ALA A 113 -13.96 -22.74 6.09
C ALA A 113 -13.43 -23.54 4.89
N SER A 114 -13.15 -22.90 3.75
CA SER A 114 -12.60 -23.58 2.57
C SER A 114 -11.10 -23.86 2.70
N PRO A 115 -10.56 -24.87 1.98
CA PRO A 115 -9.11 -25.11 1.97
C PRO A 115 -8.36 -23.85 1.50
N GLY A 116 -7.33 -23.44 2.26
CA GLY A 116 -6.60 -22.20 2.00
C GLY A 116 -7.31 -20.91 2.45
N GLY A 117 -8.48 -21.02 3.08
CA GLY A 117 -9.28 -19.87 3.53
C GLY A 117 -8.57 -18.92 4.48
N VAL A 118 -7.70 -19.45 5.35
CA VAL A 118 -6.89 -18.66 6.29
C VAL A 118 -5.95 -17.72 5.52
N GLU A 119 -5.23 -18.26 4.53
CA GLU A 119 -4.32 -17.48 3.68
C GLU A 119 -5.10 -16.47 2.84
N ALA A 120 -6.26 -16.85 2.30
CA ALA A 120 -7.11 -15.93 1.54
C ALA A 120 -7.55 -14.71 2.38
N LEU A 121 -7.93 -14.91 3.64
CA LEU A 121 -8.29 -13.81 4.54
C LEU A 121 -7.08 -12.98 4.96
N ASP A 122 -5.91 -13.59 5.12
CA ASP A 122 -4.67 -12.84 5.36
C ASP A 122 -4.30 -11.98 4.14
N VAL A 123 -4.42 -12.52 2.92
CA VAL A 123 -4.25 -11.78 1.66
C VAL A 123 -5.24 -10.63 1.55
N LEU A 124 -6.52 -10.88 1.87
CA LEU A 124 -7.54 -9.85 1.89
C LEU A 124 -7.15 -8.73 2.87
N MET A 125 -6.70 -9.09 4.07
CA MET A 125 -6.23 -8.13 5.07
C MET A 125 -5.05 -7.29 4.56
N LYS A 126 -4.11 -7.86 3.80
CA LYS A 126 -3.04 -7.07 3.13
C LYS A 126 -3.61 -6.03 2.17
N TYR A 127 -4.57 -6.43 1.32
CA TYR A 127 -5.21 -5.50 0.38
C TYR A 127 -6.03 -4.42 1.09
N LEU A 128 -6.65 -4.71 2.24
CA LEU A 128 -7.34 -3.71 3.04
C LEU A 128 -6.36 -2.65 3.57
N TYR A 129 -5.22 -3.05 4.14
CA TYR A 129 -4.20 -2.09 4.58
C TYR A 129 -3.62 -1.29 3.42
N LYS A 130 -3.34 -1.94 2.29
CA LYS A 130 -2.83 -1.26 1.08
C LYS A 130 -3.85 -0.26 0.54
N GLY A 131 -5.13 -0.63 0.47
CA GLY A 131 -6.23 0.24 0.02
C GLY A 131 -6.44 1.46 0.93
N MET A 132 -6.35 1.26 2.24
CA MET A 132 -6.41 2.36 3.21
C MET A 132 -5.21 3.31 3.06
N ALA A 133 -4.01 2.77 2.81
CA ALA A 133 -2.82 3.57 2.57
C ALA A 133 -2.92 4.39 1.27
N SER A 134 -3.42 3.81 0.18
CA SER A 134 -3.60 4.53 -1.11
C SER A 134 -4.59 5.68 -1.00
N ASN A 135 -5.67 5.53 -0.23
CA ASN A 135 -6.62 6.62 0.01
C ASN A 135 -6.07 7.70 0.96
N SER A 136 -5.21 7.32 1.90
CA SER A 136 -4.57 8.27 2.83
C SER A 136 -3.53 9.16 2.13
N GLY A 137 -2.84 8.61 1.11
CA GLY A 137 -1.81 9.32 0.34
C GLY A 137 -2.30 10.59 -0.38
N ALA A 138 -3.58 10.64 -0.76
CA ALA A 138 -4.20 11.82 -1.35
C ALA A 138 -4.39 12.98 -0.34
N SER A 139 -4.39 12.68 0.96
CA SER A 139 -4.55 13.67 2.03
C SER A 139 -3.20 14.18 2.55
N SER A 140 -2.14 13.37 2.45
CA SER A 140 -0.80 13.66 2.97
C SER A 140 0.13 14.39 2.00
N SER A 141 -0.26 14.59 0.73
CA SER A 141 0.51 15.41 -0.22
C SER A 141 0.49 16.93 0.10
N SER A 142 -0.07 17.32 1.24
CA SER A 142 0.07 18.65 1.85
C SER A 142 1.27 18.76 2.83
N ALA A 143 2.08 17.70 2.97
CA ALA A 143 3.35 17.78 3.67
C ALA A 143 4.30 18.73 2.93
N SER A 144 4.35 19.96 3.45
CA SER A 144 5.20 21.04 2.96
C SER A 144 6.65 20.57 2.81
N PRO A 145 7.31 20.78 1.66
CA PRO A 145 8.75 20.55 1.57
C PRO A 145 9.45 21.44 2.58
N ALA A 146 10.43 20.87 3.28
CA ALA A 146 11.22 21.51 4.31
C ALA A 146 11.66 22.93 3.91
N ARG A 147 11.27 23.92 4.72
CA ARG A 147 11.74 25.31 4.60
C ARG A 147 13.25 25.36 4.84
N THR A 148 14.03 25.46 3.78
CA THR A 148 15.35 26.10 3.84
C THR A 148 15.16 27.61 3.95
N PRO A 149 15.70 28.30 4.95
CA PRO A 149 15.66 29.76 4.97
C PRO A 149 16.71 30.27 4.00
N THR A 150 16.38 31.27 3.18
CA THR A 150 17.15 32.52 2.97
C THR A 150 16.79 33.13 1.61
N ARG A 151 16.18 34.33 1.64
CA ARG A 151 16.48 35.52 0.81
C ARG A 151 15.19 36.34 0.61
N MET A 152 15.04 37.38 1.43
CA MET A 152 14.01 38.40 1.30
C MET A 152 14.31 39.34 0.13
N THR A 153 13.32 39.59 -0.72
CA THR A 153 13.25 40.76 -1.61
C THR A 153 11.78 41.25 -1.68
N PRO A 154 11.50 42.56 -1.60
CA PRO A 154 10.12 43.07 -1.52
C PRO A 154 9.47 43.29 -2.90
N GLN A 155 8.15 43.01 -2.97
CA GLN A 155 7.02 43.58 -3.78
C GLN A 155 7.24 44.04 -5.24
N PRO A 156 6.23 43.95 -6.16
CA PRO A 156 4.88 44.50 -5.96
C PRO A 156 3.68 43.72 -6.54
N THR A 157 2.52 44.20 -6.12
CA THR A 157 1.10 43.93 -6.46
C THR A 157 0.74 43.39 -7.86
N GLY A 158 -0.08 42.32 -7.90
CA GLY A 158 -0.74 41.84 -9.11
C GLY A 158 -2.00 41.01 -8.82
N PHE A 159 -3.16 41.59 -9.11
CA PHE A 159 -4.51 41.02 -9.05
C PHE A 159 -4.67 39.87 -10.04
N SER A 160 -5.13 38.69 -9.61
CA SER A 160 -5.61 37.63 -10.51
C SER A 160 -6.64 36.70 -9.86
N GLN A 161 -7.83 36.77 -10.47
CA GLN A 161 -9.02 35.93 -10.47
C GLN A 161 -9.12 34.70 -9.55
N ILE A 162 -10.18 34.72 -8.75
CA ILE A 162 -10.83 33.58 -8.12
C ILE A 162 -11.31 32.61 -9.22
N GLY A 163 -10.56 31.51 -9.40
CA GLY A 163 -11.00 30.33 -10.13
C GLY A 163 -11.61 29.32 -9.18
N SER A 164 -12.93 29.22 -9.19
CA SER A 164 -13.67 28.11 -8.58
C SER A 164 -13.43 26.83 -9.38
N ARG A 165 -12.93 25.77 -8.70
CA ARG A 165 -13.35 24.34 -8.78
C ARG A 165 -12.21 23.34 -8.55
N SER A 166 -12.24 22.66 -7.40
CA SER A 166 -12.10 21.20 -7.30
C SER A 166 -12.48 20.77 -5.88
N LEU A 167 -13.77 20.50 -5.65
CA LEU A 167 -14.29 19.98 -4.37
C LEU A 167 -15.13 18.71 -4.57
N ALA A 168 -15.11 18.08 -5.75
CA ALA A 168 -16.01 16.97 -6.08
C ALA A 168 -15.38 15.56 -5.99
N SER A 169 -14.10 15.43 -5.60
CA SER A 169 -13.43 14.13 -5.46
C SER A 169 -13.26 13.65 -4.02
N SER A 170 -13.69 14.44 -3.02
CA SER A 170 -13.47 14.09 -1.61
C SER A 170 -14.50 13.11 -1.06
N ASP A 171 -15.75 13.13 -1.55
CA ASP A 171 -16.83 12.28 -1.04
C ASP A 171 -16.63 10.79 -1.39
N SER A 172 -16.08 10.49 -2.57
CA SER A 172 -15.81 9.11 -2.99
C SER A 172 -14.73 8.43 -2.14
N THR A 173 -13.74 9.21 -1.69
CA THR A 173 -12.64 8.72 -0.85
C THR A 173 -13.15 8.33 0.54
N GLY A 174 -14.03 9.15 1.14
CA GLY A 174 -14.65 8.84 2.43
C GLY A 174 -15.53 7.58 2.39
N ALA A 175 -16.33 7.43 1.34
CA ALA A 175 -17.16 6.23 1.13
C ALA A 175 -16.32 4.97 0.89
N ALA A 176 -15.21 5.06 0.15
CA ALA A 176 -14.31 3.93 -0.03
C ALA A 176 -13.63 3.52 1.29
N MET A 177 -13.24 4.49 2.12
CA MET A 177 -12.65 4.20 3.44
C MET A 177 -13.64 3.51 4.38
N SER A 178 -14.91 3.91 4.40
CA SER A 178 -15.91 3.26 5.25
C SER A 178 -16.15 1.80 4.87
N VAL A 179 -16.12 1.48 3.56
CA VAL A 179 -16.19 0.10 3.06
C VAL A 179 -14.97 -0.71 3.48
N LEU A 180 -13.75 -0.17 3.36
CA LEU A 180 -12.54 -0.89 3.78
C LEU A 180 -12.54 -1.17 5.30
N LEU A 181 -12.98 -0.21 6.11
CA LEU A 181 -13.09 -0.38 7.56
C LEU A 181 -14.15 -1.41 7.96
N SER A 182 -15.29 -1.44 7.28
CA SER A 182 -16.31 -2.46 7.55
C SER A 182 -15.83 -3.86 7.15
N TRP A 183 -15.12 -3.99 6.03
CA TRP A 183 -14.48 -5.26 5.65
C TRP A 183 -13.42 -5.69 6.67
N HIS A 184 -12.60 -4.76 7.15
CA HIS A 184 -11.60 -5.04 8.18
C HIS A 184 -12.26 -5.59 9.45
N GLU A 185 -13.30 -4.93 9.96
CA GLU A 185 -14.09 -5.41 11.10
C GLU A 185 -14.55 -6.86 10.87
N LYS A 186 -15.18 -7.14 9.72
CA LYS A 186 -15.73 -8.49 9.45
C LYS A 186 -14.68 -9.56 9.25
N VAL A 187 -13.52 -9.23 8.69
CA VAL A 187 -12.40 -10.18 8.58
C VAL A 187 -11.86 -10.51 9.97
N VAL A 188 -11.71 -9.51 10.85
CA VAL A 188 -11.25 -9.74 12.23
C VAL A 188 -12.26 -10.54 13.04
N ASP A 189 -13.56 -10.29 12.87
CA ASP A 189 -14.62 -11.07 13.52
C ASP A 189 -14.56 -12.57 13.14
N VAL A 190 -14.23 -12.88 11.89
CA VAL A 190 -14.20 -14.26 11.36
C VAL A 190 -12.86 -14.96 11.60
N ALA A 191 -11.74 -14.30 11.30
CA ALA A 191 -10.39 -14.87 11.36
C ALA A 191 -9.69 -14.66 12.70
N GLY A 192 -10.23 -13.79 13.56
CA GLY A 192 -9.60 -13.34 14.80
C GLY A 192 -8.44 -12.37 14.57
N LEU A 193 -7.82 -11.92 15.67
CA LEU A 193 -6.70 -10.96 15.66
C LEU A 193 -5.41 -11.52 15.01
N GLY A 194 -5.30 -12.85 14.87
CA GLY A 194 -4.12 -13.49 14.29
C GLY A 194 -3.84 -13.08 12.83
N CYS A 195 -4.88 -12.75 12.05
CA CYS A 195 -4.70 -12.29 10.67
C CYS A 195 -3.90 -10.99 10.59
N ILE A 196 -4.12 -10.06 11.53
CA ILE A 196 -3.35 -8.81 11.61
C ILE A 196 -1.88 -9.12 11.90
N GLY A 197 -1.61 -9.96 12.90
CA GLY A 197 -0.26 -10.34 13.28
C GLY A 197 0.51 -10.97 12.11
N ARG A 198 -0.11 -11.92 11.40
CA ARG A 198 0.49 -12.56 10.22
C ARG A 198 0.80 -11.57 9.11
N VAL A 199 -0.13 -10.63 8.83
CA VAL A 199 0.10 -9.58 7.81
C VAL A 199 1.24 -8.63 8.20
N MET A 200 1.33 -8.23 9.46
CA MET A 200 2.40 -7.34 9.93
C MET A 200 3.79 -8.00 9.87
N THR A 201 3.86 -9.33 9.95
CA THR A 201 5.12 -10.10 9.85
C THR A 201 5.42 -10.62 8.44
N ASP A 202 4.48 -10.54 7.50
CA ASP A 202 4.67 -11.09 6.17
C ASP A 202 5.50 -10.15 5.31
N PHE A 203 6.66 -10.64 4.87
CA PHE A 203 7.54 -9.88 3.99
C PHE A 203 6.98 -9.78 2.56
N ARG A 204 6.09 -10.67 2.12
CA ARG A 204 5.46 -10.62 0.78
C ARG A 204 4.46 -9.45 0.70
N ARG A 205 4.88 -8.38 0.03
CA ARG A 205 4.10 -7.14 -0.13
C ARG A 205 3.30 -7.09 -1.43
N VAL A 206 2.01 -6.80 -1.29
CA VAL A 206 1.10 -6.40 -2.38
C VAL A 206 1.09 -4.90 -2.62
#